data_AF-A0A8C7C9U6-F1
#
_entry.id   AF-A0A8C7C9U6-F1
#
_cell.length_a   1.000
_cell.length_b   1.000
_cell.length_c   1.000
_cell.angle_alpha   90.00
_cell.angle_beta   90.00
_cell.angle_gamma   90.00
#
_symmetry.space_group_name_H-M   'P 1'
#
loop_
_entity.id
_entity.type
_entity.pdbx_description
1 polymer ?
#
loop_
_entity_poly.entity_id
_entity_poly.type
_entity_poly.pdbx_seq_one_letter_code
_entity_poly.pdbx_strand_id
1 'polypeptide(L)'
;MAESRVHNQFKLTSEDHVRANVGEEVTLPCHLSPDTSAVATTIRWFKGTECIYLYKNGQVTERSGYEGRVSLITQELERGNVSLRLRDIRRSDRGVYICQVIHGEQKEEAAVGLRVREVSGSEYLQHETQEDKLKREASAGELELKMFIEMMKQLEEKDTQLDDMTQEVREKDTQLDDMTQEVREKERLLDDMTQEVREKERLLEEKNQIMEQRDKLLEEKDKQLKDRDIQLEDRDHRLGEKDKQLKDRDIQLEALRKNLQDKNSQVDNFRVLLQEKDFQLEDRNHRLGEKDRLLEERDKLLEEREKQLEERDKVLKGKENELKERRQEVEEKDNLLEERENQLNDRDLQVEDVNNENAELAQQICDVKTEVERLRREISAQMTEHGETSDTGSILPVRRRQSLEDPPLMRGETSDTDPTLPLRRTNSMELKPFTAAVPVQGPNQRKFQSANYGRRE
;
A
#
# COMPACT_ATOMS: atom_id res chain seq x y z
N MET A 1 57.00 19.96 -36.62
CA MET A 1 58.02 20.14 -37.74
C MET A 1 59.06 21.19 -37.35
N ALA A 2 59.98 20.75 -36.44
CA ALA A 2 61.07 21.66 -36.02
C ALA A 2 62.35 21.33 -36.79
N GLU A 3 62.42 21.90 -38.05
CA GLU A 3 63.50 22.25 -38.99
C GLU A 3 64.78 22.67 -38.25
N SER A 4 65.71 21.73 -37.97
CA SER A 4 67.16 21.51 -37.96
C SER A 4 67.93 22.75 -38.44
N ARG A 5 68.23 23.82 -37.59
CA ARG A 5 69.16 24.97 -37.74
C ARG A 5 70.61 24.52 -37.74
N VAL A 6 71.13 23.99 -38.82
CA VAL A 6 72.57 23.86 -39.15
C VAL A 6 73.26 25.23 -38.94
N HIS A 7 73.82 25.55 -37.80
CA HIS A 7 74.72 26.66 -37.42
C HIS A 7 75.89 26.78 -38.40
N ASN A 8 75.73 27.47 -39.57
CA ASN A 8 76.82 27.84 -40.50
C ASN A 8 77.84 28.76 -39.81
N GLN A 9 78.72 28.24 -38.96
CA GLN A 9 79.81 29.00 -38.32
C GLN A 9 80.87 29.38 -39.36
N PHE A 10 81.20 30.90 -39.55
CA PHE A 10 82.27 31.35 -40.47
C PHE A 10 83.36 32.11 -39.71
N LYS A 11 84.66 32.00 -40.29
CA LYS A 11 85.78 32.80 -39.76
C LYS A 11 86.29 33.76 -40.85
N LEU A 12 87.07 34.81 -40.37
CA LEU A 12 87.61 35.77 -41.36
C LEU A 12 89.11 35.56 -41.52
N THR A 13 89.45 35.51 -42.76
CA THR A 13 90.90 35.35 -43.06
C THR A 13 91.38 36.62 -43.78
N SER A 14 92.49 37.24 -43.20
CA SER A 14 93.07 38.43 -43.86
C SER A 14 94.59 38.38 -43.80
N GLU A 15 95.25 39.27 -44.60
CA GLU A 15 96.72 39.39 -44.54
C GLU A 15 97.15 40.34 -43.42
N ASP A 16 98.43 40.19 -42.89
CA ASP A 16 98.89 40.96 -41.71
C ASP A 16 99.18 42.40 -42.10
N HIS A 17 99.84 42.75 -43.35
CA HIS A 17 100.11 44.17 -43.73
C HIS A 17 100.10 44.29 -45.26
N VAL A 18 99.64 45.58 -45.70
CA VAL A 18 99.64 45.90 -47.15
C VAL A 18 100.40 47.22 -47.34
N ARG A 19 101.31 47.30 -48.32
CA ARG A 19 102.11 48.52 -48.55
C ARG A 19 101.55 49.30 -49.75
N ALA A 20 101.46 50.79 -49.48
CA ALA A 20 100.96 51.60 -50.60
C ALA A 20 101.69 52.95 -50.62
N ASN A 21 101.83 53.53 -51.91
CA ASN A 21 102.40 54.88 -52.05
C ASN A 21 101.30 55.95 -52.06
N VAL A 22 101.80 57.20 -51.56
CA VAL A 22 100.78 58.27 -51.51
C VAL A 22 100.23 58.53 -52.92
N GLY A 23 98.84 58.51 -53.06
CA GLY A 23 98.17 58.83 -54.33
C GLY A 23 97.73 57.56 -55.07
N GLU A 24 98.14 56.26 -54.51
CA GLU A 24 97.77 54.98 -55.18
C GLU A 24 96.48 54.41 -54.56
N GLU A 25 95.94 53.37 -55.31
CA GLU A 25 94.80 52.59 -54.77
C GLU A 25 95.27 51.23 -54.25
N VAL A 26 94.74 50.90 -53.03
CA VAL A 26 95.16 49.58 -52.47
C VAL A 26 93.92 48.83 -51.98
N THR A 27 93.99 47.39 -52.01
CA THR A 27 92.89 46.57 -51.47
C THR A 27 93.34 45.87 -50.19
N LEU A 28 92.55 46.21 -49.14
CA LEU A 28 92.78 45.48 -47.88
C LEU A 28 92.01 44.15 -47.86
N PRO A 29 92.82 43.04 -47.87
CA PRO A 29 92.17 41.73 -48.12
C PRO A 29 91.47 41.20 -46.85
N CYS A 30 90.22 40.69 -47.05
CA CYS A 30 89.46 39.99 -46.00
C CYS A 30 88.41 39.08 -46.64
N HIS A 31 88.49 37.74 -46.14
CA HIS A 31 87.60 36.76 -46.80
C HIS A 31 86.97 35.85 -45.74
N LEU A 32 85.70 35.37 -46.14
CA LEU A 32 85.05 34.40 -45.22
C LEU A 32 85.61 33.00 -45.43
N SER A 33 85.81 32.23 -44.31
CA SER A 33 86.26 30.81 -44.39
C SER A 33 85.30 29.95 -43.56
N PRO A 34 84.59 29.09 -44.23
CA PRO A 34 84.62 28.69 -45.66
C PRO A 34 83.95 29.75 -46.55
N ASP A 35 84.37 29.73 -47.97
CA ASP A 35 83.83 30.74 -48.92
C ASP A 35 82.30 30.68 -48.98
N THR A 36 81.66 31.42 -48.13
CA THR A 36 80.18 31.51 -48.12
C THR A 36 79.76 32.93 -48.51
N SER A 37 78.46 33.02 -48.99
CA SER A 37 77.99 34.32 -49.53
C SER A 37 77.88 35.36 -48.40
N ALA A 38 78.50 36.55 -48.70
CA ALA A 38 78.48 37.61 -47.65
C ALA A 38 77.47 38.68 -48.05
N VAL A 39 76.51 38.34 -48.98
CA VAL A 39 75.58 39.37 -49.49
C VAL A 39 74.57 39.73 -48.40
N ALA A 40 74.19 38.76 -47.64
CA ALA A 40 73.11 39.01 -46.64
C ALA A 40 73.73 39.27 -45.26
N THR A 41 75.07 39.72 -45.28
CA THR A 41 75.73 39.97 -43.99
C THR A 41 75.99 41.48 -43.85
N THR A 42 76.14 41.82 -42.50
CA THR A 42 76.59 43.22 -42.26
C THR A 42 78.13 43.28 -42.21
N ILE A 43 78.72 44.20 -43.16
CA ILE A 43 80.20 44.30 -43.22
C ILE A 43 80.59 45.72 -42.81
N ARG A 44 81.52 45.69 -41.81
CA ARG A 44 82.02 47.01 -41.36
C ARG A 44 83.55 47.04 -41.39
N TRP A 45 84.07 48.25 -41.91
CA TRP A 45 85.52 48.45 -41.79
C TRP A 45 85.82 49.63 -40.86
N PHE A 46 86.84 49.32 -39.99
CA PHE A 46 87.21 50.36 -38.99
C PHE A 46 88.67 50.74 -39.18
N LYS A 47 88.93 52.03 -39.10
CA LYS A 47 90.32 52.50 -38.88
C LYS A 47 90.45 53.06 -37.45
N GLY A 48 91.17 52.37 -36.55
CA GLY A 48 91.15 52.69 -35.10
C GLY A 48 89.77 52.41 -34.48
N THR A 49 88.95 53.48 -33.99
CA THR A 49 87.60 53.27 -33.38
C THR A 49 86.52 53.86 -34.28
N GLU A 50 87.10 54.34 -35.46
CA GLU A 50 86.10 54.98 -36.33
C GLU A 50 85.68 54.02 -37.46
N CYS A 51 84.27 53.82 -37.64
CA CYS A 51 83.77 53.00 -38.78
C CYS A 51 83.81 53.82 -40.07
N ILE A 52 84.68 53.31 -40.97
CA ILE A 52 84.97 54.19 -42.14
C ILE A 52 84.17 53.66 -43.33
N TYR A 53 83.54 52.42 -43.13
CA TYR A 53 82.72 51.87 -44.23
C TYR A 53 81.73 50.85 -43.65
N LEU A 54 80.34 50.98 -44.10
CA LEU A 54 79.31 50.02 -43.65
C LEU A 54 78.46 49.58 -44.85
N TYR A 55 78.46 48.28 -44.93
CA TYR A 55 77.55 47.66 -45.92
C TYR A 55 76.46 46.84 -45.21
N LYS A 56 75.18 47.20 -45.37
CA LYS A 56 74.06 46.44 -44.79
C LYS A 56 72.83 46.55 -45.70
N ASN A 57 72.36 45.30 -46.15
CA ASN A 57 71.10 45.18 -46.93
C ASN A 57 71.16 46.01 -48.21
N GLY A 58 72.40 46.04 -48.85
CA GLY A 58 72.51 46.67 -50.19
C GLY A 58 72.72 48.18 -50.08
N GLN A 59 72.71 48.70 -48.79
CA GLN A 59 72.97 50.13 -48.56
C GLN A 59 74.40 50.35 -48.02
N VAL A 60 75.10 51.39 -48.70
CA VAL A 60 76.50 51.66 -48.29
C VAL A 60 76.54 53.04 -47.62
N THR A 61 77.08 53.00 -46.36
CA THR A 61 77.31 54.28 -45.68
C THR A 61 78.81 54.51 -45.47
N GLU A 62 79.32 55.69 -46.09
CA GLU A 62 80.73 56.08 -45.89
C GLU A 62 80.81 57.26 -44.92
N ARG A 63 81.75 57.35 -44.14
CA ARG A 63 81.83 58.44 -43.14
C ARG A 63 82.85 59.49 -43.61
N SER A 64 82.90 60.76 -42.94
CA SER A 64 83.62 62.01 -43.30
C SER A 64 85.13 61.81 -43.24
N GLY A 65 85.83 61.91 -44.46
CA GLY A 65 87.30 61.76 -44.58
C GLY A 65 87.68 60.54 -45.43
N TYR A 66 86.59 59.59 -45.75
CA TYR A 66 86.85 58.44 -46.65
C TYR A 66 85.74 58.33 -47.69
N GLU A 67 84.96 59.52 -47.85
CA GLU A 67 83.81 59.51 -48.79
C GLU A 67 84.33 59.42 -50.24
N GLY A 68 83.90 58.42 -50.86
CA GLY A 68 84.25 58.23 -52.29
C GLY A 68 85.62 57.58 -52.48
N ARG A 69 86.34 57.24 -51.39
CA ARG A 69 87.70 56.66 -51.54
C ARG A 69 87.70 55.19 -51.12
N VAL A 70 86.57 54.72 -50.45
CA VAL A 70 86.57 53.31 -50.01
C VAL A 70 85.36 52.62 -50.66
N SER A 71 85.63 51.39 -50.98
CA SER A 71 84.51 50.61 -51.57
C SER A 71 84.80 49.12 -51.43
N LEU A 72 83.63 48.29 -51.39
CA LEU A 72 83.81 46.82 -51.49
C LEU A 72 83.65 46.39 -52.94
N ILE A 73 84.21 45.26 -53.25
CA ILE A 73 83.95 44.69 -54.60
C ILE A 73 82.67 43.84 -54.54
N THR A 74 81.54 44.46 -54.68
CA THR A 74 80.20 43.89 -54.38
C THR A 74 79.99 42.60 -55.17
N GLN A 75 80.63 42.36 -56.45
CA GLN A 75 80.45 41.14 -57.27
C GLN A 75 81.12 39.93 -56.61
N GLU A 76 82.00 40.24 -55.64
CA GLU A 76 82.74 39.09 -55.06
C GLU A 76 82.22 38.77 -53.65
N LEU A 77 81.09 39.47 -53.39
CA LEU A 77 80.54 39.18 -52.04
C LEU A 77 79.89 37.80 -52.02
N GLU A 78 79.38 37.35 -53.24
CA GLU A 78 78.73 36.01 -53.32
C GLU A 78 79.74 34.90 -53.04
N ARG A 79 80.98 35.27 -53.15
CA ARG A 79 82.00 34.22 -52.92
C ARG A 79 82.72 34.45 -51.59
N GLY A 80 82.18 35.43 -50.79
CA GLY A 80 82.68 35.57 -49.40
C GLY A 80 83.86 36.55 -49.33
N ASN A 81 84.14 37.35 -50.42
CA ASN A 81 85.24 38.34 -50.38
C ASN A 81 84.72 39.70 -49.89
N VAL A 82 85.24 40.00 -48.76
CA VAL A 82 84.73 41.27 -48.17
C VAL A 82 85.91 42.24 -48.04
N SER A 83 86.76 42.29 -48.99
CA SER A 83 87.98 43.14 -48.96
C SER A 83 87.61 44.60 -49.26
N LEU A 84 88.38 45.50 -48.64
CA LEU A 84 88.07 46.94 -48.80
C LEU A 84 89.06 47.58 -49.77
N ARG A 85 88.45 48.28 -50.70
CA ARG A 85 89.29 49.01 -51.68
C ARG A 85 89.40 50.48 -51.23
N LEU A 86 90.66 50.96 -51.18
CA LEU A 86 90.89 52.34 -50.73
C LEU A 86 91.72 53.08 -51.79
N ARG A 87 91.11 54.30 -52.27
CA ARG A 87 91.75 55.05 -53.36
C ARG A 87 92.39 56.33 -52.79
N ASP A 88 93.34 56.86 -53.61
CA ASP A 88 94.01 58.14 -53.28
C ASP A 88 94.59 58.11 -51.86
N ILE A 89 95.60 57.17 -51.75
CA ILE A 89 96.19 56.94 -50.41
C ILE A 89 96.87 58.23 -49.93
N ARG A 90 96.44 58.62 -48.68
CA ARG A 90 97.06 59.77 -48.00
C ARG A 90 97.93 59.32 -46.83
N ARG A 91 98.79 60.30 -46.44
CA ARG A 91 99.66 59.94 -45.30
C ARG A 91 98.84 59.57 -44.07
N SER A 92 97.76 60.21 -44.05
CA SER A 92 96.95 59.97 -42.83
C SER A 92 96.25 58.62 -42.89
N ASP A 93 96.39 57.93 -44.09
CA ASP A 93 95.68 56.64 -44.20
C ASP A 93 96.51 55.50 -43.57
N ARG A 94 97.69 55.82 -43.16
CA ARG A 94 98.53 54.80 -42.50
C ARG A 94 97.91 54.37 -41.17
N GLY A 95 97.87 52.98 -41.05
CA GLY A 95 97.34 52.52 -39.75
C GLY A 95 96.69 51.14 -39.89
N VAL A 96 96.03 50.67 -38.81
CA VAL A 96 95.43 49.31 -38.79
C VAL A 96 93.94 49.43 -39.08
N TYR A 97 93.59 48.52 -39.97
CA TYR A 97 92.14 48.48 -40.30
C TYR A 97 91.52 47.16 -39.83
N ILE A 98 90.21 47.38 -39.36
CA ILE A 98 89.58 46.16 -38.81
C ILE A 98 88.31 45.88 -39.64
N CYS A 99 88.31 44.55 -40.11
CA CYS A 99 87.09 44.10 -40.81
C CYS A 99 86.19 43.31 -39.87
N GLN A 100 84.95 43.74 -39.90
CA GLN A 100 83.97 43.06 -39.02
C GLN A 100 82.76 42.62 -39.85
N VAL A 101 82.47 41.27 -39.71
CA VAL A 101 81.33 40.75 -40.49
C VAL A 101 80.33 40.13 -39.51
N ILE A 102 79.00 40.55 -39.65
CA ILE A 102 77.97 40.06 -38.71
C ILE A 102 76.88 39.38 -39.53
N HIS A 103 76.70 38.09 -39.22
CA HIS A 103 75.56 37.34 -39.81
C HIS A 103 74.75 36.67 -38.70
N GLY A 104 73.42 37.18 -38.43
CA GLY A 104 72.59 36.69 -37.29
C GLY A 104 73.22 37.04 -35.94
N GLU A 105 73.64 36.08 -35.11
CA GLU A 105 74.19 36.30 -33.75
C GLU A 105 75.71 36.07 -33.75
N GLN A 106 76.34 35.69 -35.00
CA GLN A 106 77.79 35.44 -35.08
C GLN A 106 78.51 36.71 -35.57
N LYS A 107 79.64 36.99 -34.88
CA LYS A 107 80.46 38.16 -35.25
C LYS A 107 81.94 37.74 -35.33
N GLU A 108 82.54 38.12 -36.49
CA GLU A 108 83.97 37.80 -36.64
C GLU A 108 84.72 39.06 -37.11
N GLU A 109 86.09 39.14 -36.66
CA GLU A 109 86.89 40.33 -37.01
C GLU A 109 88.29 39.90 -37.47
N ALA A 110 88.80 40.73 -38.41
CA ALA A 110 90.19 40.50 -38.86
C ALA A 110 90.87 41.87 -39.08
N ALA A 111 92.18 41.88 -38.72
CA ALA A 111 92.88 43.18 -38.81
C ALA A 111 93.90 43.14 -39.95
N VAL A 112 93.96 44.34 -40.65
CA VAL A 112 94.97 44.47 -41.70
C VAL A 112 95.71 45.80 -41.51
N GLY A 113 97.08 45.77 -41.52
CA GLY A 113 97.90 46.99 -41.38
C GLY A 113 98.26 47.58 -42.75
N LEU A 114 98.15 49.06 -42.89
CA LEU A 114 98.53 49.73 -44.14
C LEU A 114 99.77 50.61 -43.88
N ARG A 115 100.83 50.37 -44.66
CA ARG A 115 102.07 51.19 -44.54
C ARG A 115 102.18 52.11 -45.76
N VAL A 116 102.45 53.69 -45.45
CA VAL A 116 102.48 54.63 -46.59
C VAL A 116 103.90 55.20 -46.72
N ARG A 117 104.57 55.32 -47.97
CA ARG A 117 105.95 55.82 -48.17
C ARG A 117 105.90 57.20 -48.84
N GLU A 118 106.94 58.51 -48.26
CA GLU A 118 106.98 59.86 -48.88
C GLU A 118 108.36 60.12 -49.49
N VAL A 119 108.39 61.16 -50.77
CA VAL A 119 109.51 61.78 -51.51
C VAL A 119 109.53 63.28 -51.19
N SER A 120 110.59 63.99 -50.40
CA SER A 120 110.93 65.29 -49.80
C SER A 120 111.58 66.22 -50.85
N GLY A 121 111.16 67.65 -50.82
CA GLY A 121 112.21 68.69 -50.86
C GLY A 121 111.59 70.07 -50.63
N SER A 122 112.05 70.89 -49.50
CA SER A 122 112.94 71.84 -48.79
C SER A 122 112.82 73.24 -49.38
N GLU A 123 112.58 74.27 -48.54
CA GLU A 123 112.83 75.50 -47.77
C GLU A 123 114.04 76.28 -48.32
N TYR A 124 113.98 77.72 -48.25
CA TYR A 124 114.85 78.62 -47.46
C TYR A 124 114.80 80.03 -48.06
N LEU A 125 114.78 81.22 -47.24
CA LEU A 125 115.22 82.32 -46.37
C LEU A 125 116.09 83.31 -47.14
N GLN A 126 115.98 84.66 -46.85
CA GLN A 126 116.69 85.66 -46.02
C GLN A 126 116.86 86.96 -46.81
N HIS A 127 116.94 88.18 -46.08
CA HIS A 127 117.41 89.34 -45.31
C HIS A 127 117.88 90.45 -46.27
N GLU A 128 117.43 91.94 -45.93
CA GLU A 128 118.48 92.97 -46.06
C GLU A 128 117.96 94.32 -45.53
N THR A 129 118.83 95.15 -44.65
CA THR A 129 119.69 96.29 -44.25
C THR A 129 118.89 97.59 -44.28
N GLN A 130 118.97 98.51 -43.17
CA GLN A 130 118.97 99.64 -42.23
C GLN A 130 118.88 100.98 -42.96
N GLU A 131 118.34 101.18 -44.19
CA GLU A 131 117.92 102.48 -44.79
C GLU A 131 116.56 102.33 -45.48
N ASP A 132 115.96 101.09 -45.33
CA ASP A 132 114.56 100.69 -45.56
C ASP A 132 113.77 100.70 -44.25
N LYS A 133 114.40 101.09 -43.01
CA LYS A 133 113.82 101.06 -41.65
C LYS A 133 113.08 102.38 -41.36
N LEU A 134 113.23 103.42 -42.16
CA LEU A 134 112.59 104.64 -41.59
C LEU A 134 111.48 105.11 -42.51
N LYS A 135 111.32 104.58 -43.77
CA LYS A 135 110.13 104.77 -44.63
C LYS A 135 109.20 103.56 -44.55
N ARG A 136 109.65 102.30 -44.02
CA ARG A 136 108.85 101.11 -43.68
C ARG A 136 108.23 101.24 -42.28
N GLU A 137 108.84 102.11 -41.33
CA GLU A 137 108.34 102.20 -39.92
C GLU A 137 107.18 103.19 -39.84
N ALA A 138 107.03 104.10 -40.89
CA ALA A 138 105.83 104.96 -40.93
C ALA A 138 104.74 104.31 -41.78
N SER A 139 105.00 103.38 -42.90
CA SER A 139 104.07 102.51 -43.65
C SER A 139 103.85 101.17 -42.95
N ALA A 140 104.80 100.71 -41.97
CA ALA A 140 104.73 99.53 -41.08
C ALA A 140 103.84 99.86 -39.87
N GLY A 141 103.98 101.28 -39.36
CA GLY A 141 103.10 101.72 -38.24
C GLY A 141 101.66 101.88 -38.71
N GLU A 142 101.39 102.32 -39.99
CA GLU A 142 100.03 102.41 -40.58
C GLU A 142 99.49 101.01 -40.95
N LEU A 143 100.23 100.10 -41.47
CA LEU A 143 99.86 98.69 -41.74
C LEU A 143 99.69 97.91 -40.43
N GLU A 144 100.51 98.25 -39.33
CA GLU A 144 100.35 97.62 -38.00
C GLU A 144 99.06 98.13 -37.32
N LEU A 145 98.80 99.41 -37.50
CA LEU A 145 97.53 99.96 -36.97
C LEU A 145 96.34 99.46 -37.81
N LYS A 146 96.44 99.31 -39.16
CA LYS A 146 95.39 98.68 -40.01
C LYS A 146 95.22 97.20 -39.67
N MET A 147 96.24 96.53 -39.43
CA MET A 147 96.18 95.12 -38.98
C MET A 147 95.57 95.03 -37.57
N PHE A 148 95.99 95.90 -36.60
CA PHE A 148 95.44 95.89 -35.23
C PHE A 148 93.95 96.28 -35.26
N ILE A 149 93.56 97.27 -36.09
CA ILE A 149 92.13 97.66 -36.20
C ILE A 149 91.34 96.51 -36.83
N GLU A 150 91.91 95.84 -37.85
CA GLU A 150 91.28 94.64 -38.42
C GLU A 150 91.20 93.50 -37.39
N MET A 151 92.21 93.31 -36.63
CA MET A 151 92.17 92.30 -35.56
C MET A 151 91.13 92.66 -34.50
N MET A 152 91.10 93.93 -34.08
CA MET A 152 90.10 94.35 -33.07
C MET A 152 88.69 94.18 -33.63
N LYS A 153 88.55 94.44 -34.93
CA LYS A 153 87.25 94.20 -35.56
C LYS A 153 86.88 92.72 -35.57
N GLN A 154 87.90 91.85 -35.88
CA GLN A 154 87.67 90.38 -35.82
C GLN A 154 87.37 89.93 -34.39
N LEU A 155 88.01 90.48 -33.45
CA LEU A 155 87.79 90.11 -32.04
C LEU A 155 86.39 90.56 -31.59
N GLU A 156 86.07 91.73 -32.07
CA GLU A 156 84.71 92.20 -31.72
C GLU A 156 83.64 91.31 -32.36
N GLU A 157 83.89 90.88 -33.60
CA GLU A 157 82.98 89.94 -34.27
C GLU A 157 82.91 88.59 -33.53
N LYS A 158 84.06 88.12 -33.17
CA LYS A 158 84.07 86.84 -32.42
C LYS A 158 83.40 87.03 -31.04
N ASP A 159 83.62 88.21 -30.37
CA ASP A 159 82.95 88.48 -29.08
C ASP A 159 81.42 88.48 -29.27
N THR A 160 81.00 89.12 -30.41
CA THR A 160 79.55 89.10 -30.68
C THR A 160 79.06 87.68 -30.93
N GLN A 161 79.83 86.92 -31.68
CA GLN A 161 79.47 85.49 -31.89
C GLN A 161 79.42 84.72 -30.56
N LEU A 162 80.38 84.87 -29.72
CA LEU A 162 80.37 84.19 -28.40
C LEU A 162 79.12 84.59 -27.61
N ASP A 163 78.77 85.89 -27.68
CA ASP A 163 77.56 86.32 -26.95
C ASP A 163 76.32 85.62 -27.54
N ASP A 164 76.30 85.48 -28.88
CA ASP A 164 75.16 84.77 -29.49
C ASP A 164 75.11 83.31 -29.07
N MET A 165 76.33 82.74 -29.09
CA MET A 165 76.34 81.33 -28.65
C MET A 165 75.96 81.21 -27.16
N THR A 166 76.37 82.05 -26.36
CA THR A 166 76.02 82.05 -24.92
C THR A 166 74.50 82.21 -24.76
N GLN A 167 73.89 83.14 -25.52
CA GLN A 167 72.43 83.31 -25.44
C GLN A 167 71.70 82.03 -25.88
N GLU A 168 72.16 81.39 -26.94
CA GLU A 168 71.56 80.11 -27.36
C GLU A 168 71.66 79.04 -26.27
N VAL A 169 72.76 78.96 -25.64
CA VAL A 169 72.92 77.97 -24.54
C VAL A 169 71.95 78.31 -23.41
N ARG A 170 71.86 79.61 -23.18
CA ARG A 170 70.93 79.98 -22.10
C ARG A 170 69.49 79.57 -22.46
N GLU A 171 69.12 79.84 -23.74
CA GLU A 171 67.78 79.43 -24.17
C GLU A 171 67.58 77.92 -24.05
N LYS A 172 68.52 77.18 -24.49
CA LYS A 172 68.42 75.71 -24.35
C LYS A 172 68.38 75.28 -22.88
N ASP A 173 69.13 76.01 -22.03
CA ASP A 173 69.08 75.66 -20.58
C ASP A 173 67.67 75.88 -20.03
N THR A 174 67.10 77.03 -20.48
CA THR A 174 65.72 77.26 -20.00
C THR A 174 64.78 76.16 -20.51
N GLN A 175 64.94 75.79 -21.80
CA GLN A 175 64.12 74.68 -22.34
C GLN A 175 64.35 73.38 -21.56
N LEU A 176 65.56 73.08 -21.29
CA LEU A 176 65.84 71.86 -20.51
C LEU A 176 65.17 71.92 -19.13
N ASP A 177 65.18 73.09 -18.51
CA ASP A 177 64.52 73.20 -17.19
C ASP A 177 63.01 72.94 -17.32
N ASP A 178 62.44 73.52 -18.42
CA ASP A 178 61.00 73.27 -18.62
C ASP A 178 60.70 71.79 -18.83
N MET A 179 61.57 71.21 -19.69
CA MET A 179 61.37 69.75 -19.89
C MET A 179 61.60 68.98 -18.59
N THR A 180 62.52 69.34 -17.82
CA THR A 180 62.77 68.66 -16.54
C THR A 180 61.54 68.81 -15.62
N GLN A 181 60.94 69.98 -15.59
CA GLN A 181 59.75 70.18 -14.73
C GLN A 181 58.59 69.32 -15.22
N GLU A 182 58.40 69.25 -16.52
CA GLU A 182 57.34 68.39 -17.06
C GLU A 182 57.55 66.91 -16.68
N VAL A 183 58.74 66.49 -16.76
CA VAL A 183 59.02 65.09 -16.37
C VAL A 183 58.72 64.90 -14.88
N ARG A 184 59.06 65.88 -14.17
CA ARG A 184 58.79 65.74 -12.72
C ARG A 184 57.28 65.65 -12.46
N GLU A 185 56.49 66.48 -13.16
CA GLU A 185 55.03 66.42 -12.96
C GLU A 185 54.49 65.05 -13.38
N LYS A 186 54.94 64.51 -14.46
CA LYS A 186 54.48 63.16 -14.89
C LYS A 186 54.93 62.08 -13.90
N GLU A 187 56.14 62.36 -13.33
CA GLU A 187 56.59 61.37 -12.32
C GLU A 187 55.66 61.40 -11.09
N ARG A 188 55.22 62.62 -10.77
CA ARG A 188 54.30 62.69 -9.62
C ARG A 188 52.97 62.00 -9.95
N LEU A 189 52.50 62.27 -11.13
CA LEU A 189 51.25 61.59 -11.53
C LEU A 189 51.42 60.08 -11.56
N LEU A 190 52.49 59.61 -12.12
CA LEU A 190 52.73 58.15 -12.12
C LEU A 190 52.76 57.59 -10.68
N ASP A 191 53.31 58.33 -9.75
CA ASP A 191 53.33 57.84 -8.34
C ASP A 191 51.90 57.75 -7.79
N ASP A 192 51.09 58.81 -8.13
CA ASP A 192 49.69 58.75 -7.66
C ASP A 192 48.95 57.54 -8.25
N MET A 193 49.14 57.38 -9.60
CA MET A 193 48.48 56.20 -10.20
C MET A 193 49.02 54.89 -9.60
N THR A 194 50.28 54.86 -9.30
CA THR A 194 50.85 53.63 -8.69
C THR A 194 50.22 53.39 -7.31
N GLN A 195 50.03 54.43 -6.58
CA GLN A 195 49.43 54.26 -5.24
C GLN A 195 47.97 53.79 -5.38
N GLU A 196 47.26 54.34 -6.33
CA GLU A 196 45.88 53.89 -6.55
C GLU A 196 45.82 52.40 -6.92
N VAL A 197 46.67 51.98 -7.73
CA VAL A 197 46.69 50.55 -8.10
C VAL A 197 47.01 49.69 -6.86
N ARG A 198 47.89 50.20 -6.10
CA ARG A 198 48.24 49.41 -4.90
C ARG A 198 47.02 49.28 -3.97
N GLU A 199 46.27 50.38 -3.83
CA GLU A 199 45.06 50.30 -2.97
C GLU A 199 44.03 49.34 -3.56
N LYS A 200 43.80 49.38 -4.84
CA LYS A 200 42.84 48.44 -5.47
C LYS A 200 43.32 46.98 -5.34
N GLU A 201 44.65 46.86 -5.43
CA GLU A 201 45.15 45.48 -5.26
C GLU A 201 44.90 44.98 -3.83
N ARG A 202 45.01 45.92 -2.90
CA ARG A 202 44.73 45.50 -1.51
C ARG A 202 43.25 45.16 -1.34
N LEU A 203 42.40 45.99 -1.88
CA LEU A 203 40.96 45.69 -1.78
C LEU A 203 40.61 44.37 -2.48
N LEU A 204 41.22 44.17 -3.60
CA LEU A 204 40.95 42.89 -4.31
C LEU A 204 41.39 41.70 -3.46
N GLU A 205 42.46 41.86 -2.80
CA GLU A 205 42.89 40.73 -1.94
C GLU A 205 41.89 40.49 -0.80
N GLU A 206 41.44 41.57 -0.23
CA GLU A 206 40.44 41.41 0.85
C GLU A 206 39.16 40.74 0.31
N LYS A 207 38.67 41.18 -0.82
CA LYS A 207 37.47 40.55 -1.40
C LYS A 207 37.72 39.07 -1.72
N ASN A 208 38.92 38.81 -2.19
CA ASN A 208 39.22 37.39 -2.47
C ASN A 208 39.20 36.53 -1.19
N GLN A 209 39.66 37.13 -0.13
CA GLN A 209 39.62 36.36 1.14
C GLN A 209 38.17 36.12 1.59
N ILE A 210 37.39 37.17 1.42
CA ILE A 210 35.97 37.01 1.83
C ILE A 210 35.30 35.95 0.93
N MET A 211 35.59 36.03 -0.31
CA MET A 211 35.01 35.02 -1.22
C MET A 211 35.46 33.61 -0.83
N GLU A 212 36.66 33.49 -0.46
CA GLU A 212 37.12 32.15 -0.02
C GLU A 212 36.39 31.69 1.24
N GLN A 213 36.21 32.61 2.18
CA GLN A 213 35.47 32.22 3.40
C GLN A 213 34.02 31.83 3.06
N ARG A 214 33.38 32.59 2.18
CA ARG A 214 32.00 32.26 1.78
C ARG A 214 31.96 30.90 1.09
N ASP A 215 32.97 30.60 0.26
CA ASP A 215 32.98 29.28 -0.40
C ASP A 215 33.07 28.14 0.62
N LYS A 216 33.82 28.39 1.64
CA LYS A 216 33.92 27.35 2.67
C LYS A 216 32.60 27.18 3.42
N LEU A 217 31.99 28.30 3.69
CA LEU A 217 30.69 28.21 4.39
C LEU A 217 29.65 27.50 3.51
N LEU A 218 29.69 27.82 2.25
CA LEU A 218 28.74 27.15 1.35
C LEU A 218 29.00 25.64 1.29
N GLU A 219 30.23 25.29 1.29
CA GLU A 219 30.53 23.84 1.30
C GLU A 219 30.00 23.17 2.58
N GLU A 220 30.13 23.84 3.66
CA GLU A 220 29.60 23.27 4.93
C GLU A 220 28.07 23.16 4.87
N LYS A 221 27.42 24.19 4.42
CA LYS A 221 25.94 24.12 4.33
C LYS A 221 25.50 23.02 3.37
N ASP A 222 26.24 22.87 2.26
CA ASP A 222 25.92 21.76 1.33
C ASP A 222 26.03 20.40 2.02
N LYS A 223 27.08 20.32 2.84
CA LYS A 223 27.19 19.03 3.56
C LYS A 223 26.03 18.83 4.53
N GLN A 224 25.67 19.92 5.15
CA GLN A 224 24.53 19.81 6.09
C GLN A 224 23.24 19.45 5.35
N LEU A 225 23.08 20.05 4.26
CA LEU A 225 21.85 19.75 3.50
C LEU A 225 21.85 18.29 3.03
N LYS A 226 22.98 17.84 2.65
CA LYS A 226 23.03 16.41 2.25
C LYS A 226 22.67 15.49 3.41
N ASP A 227 23.18 15.83 4.63
CA ASP A 227 22.83 15.00 5.81
C ASP A 227 21.33 15.06 6.10
N ARG A 228 20.78 16.26 5.99
CA ARG A 228 19.32 16.36 6.25
C ARG A 228 18.54 15.56 5.20
N ASP A 229 18.97 15.61 3.96
CA ASP A 229 18.29 14.82 2.92
C ASP A 229 18.30 13.32 3.26
N ILE A 230 19.48 12.90 3.75
CA ILE A 230 19.55 11.46 4.10
C ILE A 230 18.60 11.17 5.27
N GLN A 231 18.51 12.08 6.18
CA GLN A 231 17.60 11.88 7.32
C GLN A 231 16.14 11.85 6.85
N LEU A 232 15.87 12.71 5.97
CA LEU A 232 14.47 12.73 5.49
C LEU A 232 14.14 11.45 4.72
N GLU A 233 15.10 11.00 4.03
CA GLU A 233 14.84 9.73 3.34
C GLU A 233 14.60 8.59 4.34
N ASP A 234 15.35 8.59 5.43
CA ASP A 234 15.14 7.54 6.45
C ASP A 234 13.74 7.68 7.09
N ARG A 235 13.36 8.97 7.36
CA ARG A 235 12.01 9.16 7.95
C ARG A 235 10.94 8.70 6.95
N ASP A 236 11.09 8.98 5.73
CA ASP A 236 10.10 8.53 4.72
C ASP A 236 9.98 7.01 4.69
N HIS A 237 11.18 6.39 4.71
CA HIS A 237 11.14 4.91 4.76
C HIS A 237 10.39 4.42 6.01
N ARG A 238 10.61 5.03 7.20
CA ARG A 238 9.92 4.59 8.44
C ARG A 238 8.42 4.84 8.33
N LEU A 239 8.10 5.96 7.77
CA LEU A 239 6.67 6.22 7.60
C LEU A 239 6.03 5.21 6.64
N GLY A 240 6.77 4.93 5.63
CA GLY A 240 6.27 3.87 4.72
C GLY A 240 6.01 2.54 5.44
N GLU A 241 6.88 2.12 6.30
CA GLU A 241 6.69 0.86 7.05
C GLU A 241 5.47 0.95 7.98
N LYS A 242 5.33 2.07 8.64
CA LYS A 242 4.14 2.22 9.53
C LYS A 242 2.85 2.18 8.71
N ASP A 243 2.85 2.77 7.54
CA ASP A 243 1.65 2.70 6.67
C ASP A 243 1.30 1.24 6.33
N LYS A 244 2.36 0.50 6.00
CA LYS A 244 2.09 -0.93 5.71
C LYS A 244 1.50 -1.65 6.94
N GLN A 245 2.03 -1.30 8.08
CA GLN A 245 1.49 -1.93 9.31
C GLN A 245 0.03 -1.52 9.53
N LEU A 246 -0.26 -0.33 9.30
CA LEU A 246 -1.65 0.12 9.51
C LEU A 246 -2.60 -0.58 8.53
N LYS A 247 -2.09 -0.71 7.34
CA LYS A 247 -2.94 -1.43 6.37
C LYS A 247 -3.21 -2.87 6.83
N ASP A 248 -2.17 -3.53 7.34
CA ASP A 248 -2.37 -4.91 7.83
C ASP A 248 -3.36 -4.93 9.00
N ARG A 249 -3.21 -3.97 9.88
CA ARG A 249 -4.15 -3.94 11.01
C ARG A 249 -5.58 -3.71 10.53
N ASP A 250 -5.76 -2.85 9.55
CA ASP A 250 -7.11 -2.61 9.01
C ASP A 250 -7.72 -3.90 8.45
N ILE A 251 -6.87 -4.65 7.75
CA ILE A 251 -7.39 -5.93 7.22
C ILE A 251 -7.77 -6.86 8.37
N GLN A 252 -6.94 -6.87 9.38
CA GLN A 252 -7.28 -7.74 10.53
C GLN A 252 -8.58 -7.29 11.20
N LEU A 253 -8.71 -6.02 11.31
CA LEU A 253 -9.94 -5.54 11.98
C LEU A 253 -11.17 -5.86 11.13
N GLU A 254 -11.04 -5.76 9.91
CA GLU A 254 -12.17 -6.15 9.05
C GLU A 254 -12.52 -7.64 9.20
N ALA A 255 -11.50 -8.40 9.25
CA ALA A 255 -11.76 -9.84 9.45
C ALA A 255 -12.49 -10.09 10.79
N LEU A 256 -11.96 -9.42 11.80
CA LEU A 256 -12.62 -9.62 13.11
C LEU A 256 -14.08 -9.11 13.06
N ARG A 257 -14.32 -8.06 12.42
CA ARG A 257 -15.71 -7.55 12.31
C ARG A 257 -16.61 -8.57 11.61
N LYS A 258 -16.14 -9.12 10.56
CA LYS A 258 -16.94 -10.15 9.87
C LYS A 258 -17.22 -11.36 10.78
N ASN A 259 -16.19 -11.77 11.50
CA ASN A 259 -16.42 -12.87 12.44
C ASN A 259 -17.51 -12.52 13.49
N LEU A 260 -17.36 -11.33 14.00
CA LEU A 260 -18.38 -10.94 15.00
C LEU A 260 -19.76 -10.89 14.37
N GLN A 261 -19.84 -10.43 13.19
CA GLN A 261 -21.14 -10.42 12.49
C GLN A 261 -21.70 -11.84 12.33
N ASP A 262 -20.89 -12.78 11.97
CA ASP A 262 -21.34 -14.18 11.86
C ASP A 262 -21.83 -14.72 13.21
N LYS A 263 -21.06 -14.43 14.22
CA LYS A 263 -21.50 -14.94 15.55
C LYS A 263 -22.82 -14.28 15.96
N ASN A 264 -22.89 -12.99 15.64
CA ASN A 264 -24.17 -12.32 15.96
C ASN A 264 -25.34 -12.97 15.21
N SER A 265 -25.13 -13.26 13.95
CA SER A 265 -26.19 -13.97 13.21
C SER A 265 -26.52 -15.34 13.84
N GLN A 266 -25.47 -15.97 14.31
CA GLN A 266 -25.73 -17.27 14.97
C GLN A 266 -26.59 -17.07 16.23
N VAL A 267 -26.24 -16.12 16.92
CA VAL A 267 -27.02 -15.88 18.15
C VAL A 267 -28.48 -15.57 17.79
N ASP A 268 -28.65 -14.81 16.80
CA ASP A 268 -30.02 -14.51 16.38
C ASP A 268 -30.78 -15.78 15.98
N ASN A 269 -30.07 -16.66 15.29
CA ASN A 269 -30.73 -17.93 14.94
C ASN A 269 -31.13 -18.73 16.18
N PHE A 270 -30.18 -18.78 17.14
CA PHE A 270 -30.55 -19.52 18.35
C PHE A 270 -31.72 -18.83 19.07
N ARG A 271 -31.71 -17.56 19.03
CA ARG A 271 -32.82 -16.86 19.71
C ARG A 271 -34.17 -17.26 19.08
N VAL A 272 -34.25 -17.30 17.77
CA VAL A 272 -35.51 -17.67 17.09
C VAL A 272 -35.88 -19.12 17.43
N LEU A 273 -34.90 -19.99 17.43
CA LEU A 273 -35.18 -21.39 17.78
C LEU A 273 -35.72 -21.51 19.22
N LEU A 274 -35.02 -20.76 20.06
CA LEU A 274 -35.50 -20.86 21.46
C LEU A 274 -36.94 -20.32 21.56
N GLN A 275 -37.25 -19.31 20.86
CA GLN A 275 -38.63 -18.81 20.88
C GLN A 275 -39.61 -19.89 20.36
N GLU A 276 -39.24 -20.53 19.30
CA GLU A 276 -40.10 -21.61 18.79
C GLU A 276 -40.30 -22.71 19.85
N LYS A 277 -39.26 -23.09 20.48
CA LYS A 277 -39.41 -24.14 21.51
C LYS A 277 -40.29 -23.66 22.66
N ASP A 278 -40.14 -22.44 23.02
CA ASP A 278 -41.01 -21.91 24.09
C ASP A 278 -42.49 -22.02 23.69
N PHE A 279 -42.73 -21.65 22.41
CA PHE A 279 -44.13 -21.78 21.96
C PHE A 279 -44.59 -23.24 22.02
N GLN A 280 -43.72 -24.11 21.66
CA GLN A 280 -44.11 -25.53 21.73
C GLN A 280 -44.37 -25.96 23.18
N LEU A 281 -43.52 -25.54 23.99
CA LEU A 281 -43.73 -25.95 25.39
C LEU A 281 -45.04 -25.37 25.92
N GLU A 282 -45.31 -24.18 25.53
CA GLU A 282 -46.59 -23.60 25.99
C GLU A 282 -47.77 -24.44 25.48
N ASP A 283 -47.70 -24.85 24.26
CA ASP A 283 -48.79 -25.70 23.72
C ASP A 283 -48.90 -27.02 24.50
N ARG A 284 -47.75 -27.66 24.72
CA ARG A 284 -47.79 -28.92 25.50
C ARG A 284 -48.38 -28.69 26.90
N ASN A 285 -47.95 -27.63 27.46
CA ASN A 285 -48.48 -27.35 28.82
C ASN A 285 -49.99 -27.16 28.78
N HIS A 286 -50.43 -26.41 27.79
CA HIS A 286 -51.90 -26.26 27.68
C HIS A 286 -52.59 -27.61 27.52
N ARG A 287 -52.08 -28.56 26.69
CA ARG A 287 -52.67 -29.91 26.52
C ARG A 287 -52.67 -30.68 27.85
N LEU A 288 -51.51 -30.57 28.48
CA LEU A 288 -51.46 -31.29 29.77
C LEU A 288 -52.51 -30.72 30.73
N GLY A 289 -52.61 -29.42 30.71
CA GLY A 289 -53.66 -28.81 31.57
C GLY A 289 -55.05 -29.37 31.22
N GLU A 290 -55.44 -29.48 29.98
CA GLU A 290 -56.74 -30.05 29.59
C GLU A 290 -56.90 -31.50 30.07
N LYS A 291 -55.82 -32.29 29.91
CA LYS A 291 -55.91 -33.68 30.40
C LYS A 291 -56.13 -33.71 31.92
N ASP A 292 -55.41 -32.85 32.63
CA ASP A 292 -55.63 -32.82 34.10
C ASP A 292 -57.10 -32.52 34.42
N ARG A 293 -57.71 -31.60 33.64
CA ARG A 293 -59.13 -31.29 33.91
C ARG A 293 -60.01 -32.51 33.63
N LEU A 294 -59.72 -33.19 32.54
CA LEU A 294 -60.52 -34.39 32.24
C LEU A 294 -60.36 -35.44 33.34
N LEU A 295 -59.15 -35.62 33.71
CA LEU A 295 -58.95 -36.62 34.79
C LEU A 295 -59.74 -36.22 36.05
N GLU A 296 -59.72 -34.93 36.32
CA GLU A 296 -60.52 -34.51 37.49
C GLU A 296 -62.00 -34.84 37.29
N GLU A 297 -62.51 -34.57 36.11
CA GLU A 297 -63.91 -34.93 35.83
C GLU A 297 -64.15 -36.44 35.97
N ARG A 298 -63.27 -37.25 35.42
CA ARG A 298 -63.40 -38.71 35.58
C ARG A 298 -63.38 -39.11 37.06
N ASP A 299 -62.47 -38.51 37.83
CA ASP A 299 -62.43 -38.85 39.27
C ASP A 299 -63.78 -38.57 39.93
N LYS A 300 -64.37 -37.43 39.53
CA LYS A 300 -65.70 -37.12 40.13
C LYS A 300 -66.74 -38.17 39.73
N LEU A 301 -66.70 -38.55 38.49
CA LEU A 301 -67.66 -39.59 38.05
C LEU A 301 -67.43 -40.91 38.80
N LEU A 302 -66.18 -41.22 38.88
CA LEU A 302 -65.91 -42.49 39.61
C LEU A 302 -66.42 -42.40 41.05
N GLU A 303 -66.22 -41.24 41.63
CA GLU A 303 -66.76 -41.11 43.02
C GLU A 303 -68.27 -41.29 43.03
N GLU A 304 -68.90 -40.70 42.07
CA GLU A 304 -70.37 -40.90 41.98
C GLU A 304 -70.73 -42.38 41.79
N ARG A 305 -70.07 -43.05 40.89
CA ARG A 305 -70.35 -44.49 40.69
C ARG A 305 -70.09 -45.29 41.97
N GLU A 306 -69.01 -44.92 42.65
CA GLU A 306 -68.75 -45.66 43.91
C GLU A 306 -69.91 -45.48 44.90
N LYS A 307 -70.45 -44.25 44.91
CA LYS A 307 -71.60 -44.04 45.81
C LYS A 307 -72.80 -44.88 45.37
N GLN A 308 -72.97 -44.91 44.06
CA GLN A 308 -74.08 -45.75 43.56
C GLN A 308 -73.88 -47.21 43.94
N LEU A 309 -72.74 -47.67 43.73
CA LEU A 309 -72.49 -49.08 44.09
C LEU A 309 -72.72 -49.33 45.58
N GLU A 310 -72.31 -48.37 46.42
CA GLU A 310 -72.56 -48.53 47.87
C GLU A 310 -74.07 -48.62 48.15
N GLU A 311 -74.78 -47.77 47.47
CA GLU A 311 -76.26 -47.84 47.66
C GLU A 311 -76.81 -49.20 47.20
N ARG A 312 -76.37 -49.65 46.01
CA ARG A 312 -76.82 -50.98 45.56
C ARG A 312 -76.46 -52.08 46.57
N ASP A 313 -75.29 -52.02 47.13
CA ASP A 313 -74.90 -53.03 48.13
C ASP A 313 -75.85 -53.02 49.33
N LYS A 314 -76.24 -51.78 49.76
CA LYS A 314 -77.20 -51.71 50.89
C LYS A 314 -78.53 -52.38 50.53
N VAL A 315 -78.97 -52.08 49.31
CA VAL A 315 -80.23 -52.72 48.87
C VAL A 315 -80.07 -54.25 48.88
N LEU A 316 -79.03 -54.69 48.25
CA LEU A 316 -78.83 -56.15 48.22
C LEU A 316 -78.81 -56.74 49.63
N LYS A 317 -78.08 -56.07 50.55
CA LYS A 317 -78.09 -56.58 51.94
C LYS A 317 -79.52 -56.64 52.48
N GLY A 318 -80.28 -55.56 52.23
CA GLY A 318 -81.70 -55.60 52.64
C GLY A 318 -82.43 -56.82 52.05
N LYS A 319 -82.32 -57.01 50.72
CA LYS A 319 -82.98 -58.17 50.10
C LYS A 319 -82.49 -59.49 50.68
N GLU A 320 -81.20 -59.60 50.92
CA GLU A 320 -80.70 -60.84 51.55
C GLU A 320 -81.37 -61.10 52.91
N ASN A 321 -81.52 -60.02 53.71
CA ASN A 321 -82.19 -60.21 55.01
C ASN A 321 -83.64 -60.64 54.84
N GLU A 322 -84.29 -59.93 53.85
CA GLU A 322 -85.68 -60.35 53.56
C GLU A 322 -85.77 -61.83 53.17
N LEU A 323 -84.91 -62.17 52.25
CA LEU A 323 -84.91 -63.59 51.86
C LEU A 323 -84.68 -64.51 53.07
N LYS A 324 -83.75 -64.13 53.98
CA LYS A 324 -83.53 -64.96 55.19
C LYS A 324 -84.81 -65.07 56.01
N GLU A 325 -85.49 -63.94 56.18
CA GLU A 325 -86.75 -63.99 56.96
C GLU A 325 -87.77 -64.92 56.27
N ARG A 326 -87.96 -64.74 54.93
CA ARG A 326 -88.89 -65.62 54.20
C ARG A 326 -88.49 -67.09 54.35
N ARG A 327 -87.16 -67.34 54.20
CA ARG A 327 -86.72 -68.76 54.39
C ARG A 327 -87.13 -69.28 55.77
N GLN A 328 -86.93 -68.42 56.84
CA GLN A 328 -87.33 -68.87 58.20
C GLN A 328 -88.83 -69.13 58.26
N GLU A 329 -89.57 -68.19 57.63
CA GLU A 329 -91.02 -68.42 57.62
C GLU A 329 -91.37 -69.76 56.94
N VAL A 330 -90.82 -69.90 55.81
CA VAL A 330 -91.09 -71.18 55.14
C VAL A 330 -90.72 -72.36 56.05
N GLU A 331 -89.57 -72.29 56.71
CA GLU A 331 -89.18 -73.39 57.62
C GLU A 331 -90.24 -73.59 58.71
N GLU A 332 -90.72 -72.52 59.32
CA GLU A 332 -91.77 -72.67 60.36
C GLU A 332 -93.02 -73.35 59.79
N LYS A 333 -93.43 -72.81 58.55
CA LYS A 333 -94.60 -73.48 57.94
C LYS A 333 -94.34 -74.96 57.69
N ASP A 334 -93.15 -75.33 57.22
CA ASP A 334 -92.83 -76.77 57.02
C ASP A 334 -92.97 -77.55 58.33
N ASN A 335 -92.44 -76.98 59.44
CA ASN A 335 -92.56 -77.69 60.74
C ASN A 335 -94.04 -77.88 61.12
N LEU A 336 -94.81 -76.81 60.92
CA LEU A 336 -96.24 -76.95 61.22
C LEU A 336 -96.89 -78.04 60.36
N LEU A 337 -96.60 -77.93 59.09
CA LEU A 337 -97.15 -78.99 58.23
C LEU A 337 -96.75 -80.39 58.72
N GLU A 338 -95.48 -80.52 59.12
CA GLU A 338 -95.07 -81.83 59.67
C GLU A 338 -95.92 -82.21 60.89
N GLU A 339 -96.11 -81.29 61.76
CA GLU A 339 -96.98 -81.57 62.91
C GLU A 339 -98.39 -82.01 62.48
N ARG A 340 -98.98 -81.19 61.57
CA ARG A 340 -100.30 -81.59 61.07
C ARG A 340 -100.27 -83.01 60.46
N GLU A 341 -99.27 -83.21 59.63
CA GLU A 341 -99.15 -84.58 59.09
C GLU A 341 -99.14 -85.63 60.20
N ASN A 342 -98.38 -85.43 61.25
CA ASN A 342 -98.37 -86.41 62.36
C ASN A 342 -99.76 -86.55 62.99
N GLN A 343 -100.38 -85.37 63.17
CA GLN A 343 -101.74 -85.46 63.72
C GLN A 343 -102.64 -86.30 62.81
N LEU A 344 -102.56 -85.93 61.53
CA LEU A 344 -103.37 -86.72 60.60
C LEU A 344 -103.03 -88.21 60.70
N ASN A 345 -101.77 -88.53 60.81
CA ASN A 345 -101.39 -89.96 60.97
C ASN A 345 -102.02 -90.57 62.23
N ASP A 346 -101.94 -89.84 63.34
CA ASP A 346 -102.56 -90.35 64.59
C ASP A 346 -104.06 -90.60 64.38
N ARG A 347 -104.72 -89.52 63.75
CA ARG A 347 -106.15 -89.73 63.47
C ARG A 347 -106.37 -90.98 62.61
N ASP A 348 -105.55 -91.08 61.55
CA ASP A 348 -105.67 -92.30 60.73
C ASP A 348 -105.56 -93.56 61.59
N LEU A 349 -104.61 -93.61 62.61
CA LEU A 349 -104.48 -94.80 63.48
C LEU A 349 -105.75 -94.99 64.31
N GLN A 350 -106.24 -93.83 64.77
CA GLN A 350 -107.50 -93.92 65.55
C GLN A 350 -108.63 -94.51 64.68
N VAL A 351 -108.77 -93.92 63.52
CA VAL A 351 -109.79 -94.46 62.60
C VAL A 351 -109.57 -95.97 62.40
N GLU A 352 -108.33 -96.38 62.20
CA GLU A 352 -108.06 -97.82 62.05
C GLU A 352 -108.52 -98.61 63.29
N ASP A 353 -108.16 -98.08 64.47
CA ASP A 353 -108.60 -98.77 65.70
C ASP A 353 -110.12 -98.89 65.73
N VAL A 354 -110.79 -97.72 65.43
CA VAL A 354 -112.26 -97.79 65.41
C VAL A 354 -112.72 -98.82 64.37
N ASN A 355 -112.14 -98.74 63.21
CA ASN A 355 -112.51 -99.74 62.20
C ASN A 355 -112.32 -101.17 62.71
N ASN A 356 -111.18 -101.42 63.39
CA ASN A 356 -110.97 -102.77 63.93
C ASN A 356 -112.05 -103.12 64.97
N GLU A 357 -112.35 -102.10 65.86
CA GLU A 357 -113.43 -102.33 66.84
C GLU A 357 -114.74 -102.62 66.12
N ASN A 358 -115.04 -101.72 65.17
CA ASN A 358 -116.27 -102.00 64.39
C ASN A 358 -116.22 -103.40 63.76
N ALA A 359 -115.06 -103.85 63.33
CA ALA A 359 -114.97 -105.22 62.78
C ALA A 359 -115.24 -106.26 63.88
N GLU A 360 -114.70 -106.01 65.08
CA GLU A 360 -114.95 -106.94 66.21
C GLU A 360 -116.45 -106.97 66.57
N LEU A 361 -116.92 -105.73 66.72
CA LEU A 361 -118.37 -105.70 67.01
C LEU A 361 -119.15 -106.41 65.89
N ALA A 362 -118.82 -106.15 64.66
CA ALA A 362 -119.46 -106.88 63.55
C ALA A 362 -119.37 -108.40 63.74
N GLN A 363 -118.12 -108.85 64.22
CA GLN A 363 -117.97 -110.31 64.48
C GLN A 363 -118.87 -110.74 65.65
N GLN A 364 -118.88 -109.96 66.67
CA GLN A 364 -119.78 -110.29 67.80
C GLN A 364 -121.23 -110.35 67.31
N ILE A 365 -121.65 -109.39 66.53
CA ILE A 365 -123.02 -109.42 65.98
C ILE A 365 -123.22 -110.71 65.15
N CYS A 366 -122.20 -111.14 64.40
CA CYS A 366 -122.32 -112.40 63.64
C CYS A 366 -122.47 -113.60 64.58
N ASP A 367 -121.73 -113.61 65.64
CA ASP A 367 -121.81 -114.73 66.60
C ASP A 367 -123.21 -114.77 67.25
N VAL A 368 -123.65 -113.58 67.64
CA VAL A 368 -125.00 -113.54 68.22
C VAL A 368 -126.03 -113.95 67.15
N LYS A 369 -125.80 -113.35 66.00
CA LYS A 369 -126.69 -113.75 64.90
C LYS A 369 -126.69 -115.28 64.72
N THR A 370 -125.59 -115.96 64.75
CA THR A 370 -125.52 -117.42 64.60
C THR A 370 -126.17 -118.12 65.81
N GLU A 371 -125.96 -117.58 66.96
CA GLU A 371 -126.59 -118.16 68.16
C GLU A 371 -128.12 -118.00 68.09
N VAL A 372 -128.51 -116.83 67.74
CA VAL A 372 -129.97 -116.65 67.55
C VAL A 372 -130.49 -117.66 66.53
N GLU A 373 -129.68 -117.86 65.47
CA GLU A 373 -130.15 -118.86 64.48
C GLU A 373 -130.11 -120.27 65.05
N ARG A 374 -129.13 -120.73 65.85
CA ARG A 374 -129.09 -122.02 66.55
C ARG A 374 -130.30 -122.19 67.47
N LEU A 375 -130.56 -121.09 68.28
CA LEU A 375 -131.74 -121.15 69.18
C LEU A 375 -133.02 -121.23 68.36
N ARG A 376 -133.11 -120.51 67.24
CA ARG A 376 -134.24 -120.65 66.31
C ARG A 376 -134.37 -122.09 65.79
N ARG A 377 -133.24 -122.85 65.55
CA ARG A 377 -133.26 -124.24 65.04
C ARG A 377 -133.59 -125.22 66.18
N GLU A 378 -133.33 -124.90 67.43
CA GLU A 378 -133.61 -125.72 68.62
C GLU A 378 -135.08 -125.56 69.05
N ILE A 379 -135.63 -124.32 68.85
CA ILE A 379 -137.05 -124.07 69.11
C ILE A 379 -137.88 -124.70 67.98
N SER A 380 -137.23 -124.82 66.81
CA SER A 380 -137.95 -125.50 65.72
C SER A 380 -137.88 -127.03 65.86
N ALA A 381 -136.96 -127.73 66.74
CA ALA A 381 -136.77 -129.19 66.90
C ALA A 381 -137.49 -129.67 68.17
N GLN A 382 -138.30 -128.85 69.02
CA GLN A 382 -139.05 -129.24 70.23
C GLN A 382 -140.55 -128.99 70.02
N MET A 383 -141.03 -128.83 68.90
CA MET A 383 -142.48 -128.68 68.64
C MET A 383 -142.87 -129.62 67.50
N THR A 384 -142.71 -131.19 67.62
CA THR A 384 -143.53 -132.00 66.69
C THR A 384 -143.98 -133.27 67.40
N GLU A 385 -145.36 -133.59 68.32
CA GLU A 385 -146.44 -134.59 68.39
C GLU A 385 -147.79 -133.87 68.49
N HIS A 386 -148.50 -133.59 67.36
CA HIS A 386 -149.67 -134.04 66.58
C HIS A 386 -150.01 -132.97 65.53
N GLY A 387 -149.71 -133.42 64.18
CA GLY A 387 -150.49 -133.90 63.03
C GLY A 387 -151.11 -132.74 62.24
N GLU A 388 -150.66 -132.52 60.93
CA GLU A 388 -151.12 -132.58 59.53
C GLU A 388 -152.08 -131.43 59.24
N THR A 389 -151.75 -130.53 58.20
CA THR A 389 -152.66 -130.19 57.09
C THR A 389 -152.19 -128.88 56.44
N SER A 390 -151.67 -128.82 55.21
CA SER A 390 -152.38 -128.42 53.97
C SER A 390 -152.48 -126.89 53.88
N ASP A 391 -151.62 -126.25 52.98
CA ASP A 391 -151.93 -125.43 51.79
C ASP A 391 -153.15 -124.53 52.03
N THR A 392 -152.88 -123.12 51.97
CA THR A 392 -153.56 -122.13 51.12
C THR A 392 -154.07 -120.97 52.00
N GLY A 393 -153.41 -119.83 51.81
CA GLY A 393 -154.33 -118.80 51.26
C GLY A 393 -154.27 -117.52 52.10
N SER A 394 -153.36 -116.51 51.51
CA SER A 394 -153.71 -115.28 50.76
C SER A 394 -155.02 -114.67 51.28
N ILE A 395 -154.73 -113.53 51.88
CA ILE A 395 -155.64 -112.42 51.55
C ILE A 395 -155.23 -111.19 52.37
N LEU A 396 -154.66 -110.24 51.61
CA LEU A 396 -155.27 -109.07 50.94
C LEU A 396 -154.89 -107.79 51.69
N PRO A 397 -155.03 -106.76 51.05
CA PRO A 397 -154.58 -105.87 49.97
C PRO A 397 -154.65 -104.39 50.38
N VAL A 398 -153.72 -103.73 49.68
CA VAL A 398 -153.62 -102.67 48.65
C VAL A 398 -153.92 -101.31 49.29
N ARG A 399 -152.94 -100.54 49.12
CA ARG A 399 -153.10 -99.22 48.46
C ARG A 399 -151.73 -98.60 48.21
N ARG A 400 -151.34 -98.47 46.97
CA ARG A 400 -151.00 -97.63 45.82
C ARG A 400 -150.98 -96.14 46.20
N ARG A 401 -150.02 -95.57 45.70
CA ARG A 401 -149.85 -94.45 44.75
C ARG A 401 -148.47 -93.83 44.94
N GLN A 402 -147.70 -93.89 43.88
CA GLN A 402 -147.34 -93.22 42.62
C GLN A 402 -146.16 -92.24 42.84
N SER A 403 -145.17 -92.60 42.08
CA SER A 403 -144.82 -91.71 40.95
C SER A 403 -143.31 -91.82 40.69
N LEU A 404 -142.94 -92.44 39.55
CA LEU A 404 -142.62 -92.42 38.11
C LEU A 404 -141.68 -91.26 37.77
N GLU A 405 -140.68 -91.72 36.99
CA GLU A 405 -140.30 -91.46 35.59
C GLU A 405 -138.78 -91.30 35.49
N ASP A 406 -138.19 -92.15 34.52
CA ASP A 406 -137.37 -92.16 33.31
C ASP A 406 -136.09 -91.33 33.49
N PRO A 407 -135.01 -91.60 32.66
CA PRO A 407 -133.59 -91.57 32.32
C PRO A 407 -133.17 -90.22 31.73
N PRO A 408 -131.83 -89.82 31.27
CA PRO A 408 -130.50 -90.30 30.89
C PRO A 408 -129.65 -89.18 30.26
N LEU A 409 -128.22 -89.32 30.10
CA LEU A 409 -127.54 -89.35 28.79
C LEU A 409 -126.37 -88.37 28.80
N MET A 410 -125.03 -88.90 28.50
CA MET A 410 -124.07 -88.59 27.42
C MET A 410 -124.77 -88.01 26.19
N ARG A 411 -124.32 -86.85 25.71
CA ARG A 411 -123.73 -86.40 24.44
C ARG A 411 -124.35 -85.06 24.04
N GLY A 412 -123.46 -84.05 23.76
CA GLY A 412 -123.24 -83.62 22.35
C GLY A 412 -123.41 -82.10 22.22
N GLU A 413 -122.23 -81.50 21.98
CA GLU A 413 -121.76 -80.83 20.74
C GLU A 413 -122.88 -79.97 20.12
N THR A 414 -122.48 -78.70 19.94
CA THR A 414 -122.36 -78.09 18.59
C THR A 414 -122.46 -76.56 18.73
N SER A 415 -121.30 -75.94 18.43
CA SER A 415 -120.92 -75.21 17.20
C SER A 415 -122.15 -74.51 16.59
N ASP A 416 -122.01 -73.14 16.63
CA ASP A 416 -122.17 -72.51 15.30
C ASP A 416 -122.36 -70.99 15.47
N THR A 417 -121.26 -70.27 15.01
CA THR A 417 -121.04 -69.59 13.72
C THR A 417 -121.72 -68.20 13.75
N ASP A 418 -120.84 -67.20 13.86
CA ASP A 418 -120.37 -66.20 12.89
C ASP A 418 -121.34 -65.02 12.84
N PRO A 419 -120.90 -63.76 12.49
CA PRO A 419 -119.87 -63.02 11.73
C PRO A 419 -119.94 -61.51 12.00
N THR A 420 -118.73 -61.08 12.28
CA THR A 420 -118.42 -59.95 11.37
C THR A 420 -117.55 -58.92 12.12
N LEU A 421 -116.20 -59.08 11.88
CA LEU A 421 -115.37 -57.91 11.54
C LEU A 421 -116.19 -56.81 10.87
N PRO A 422 -115.73 -55.59 10.80
CA PRO A 422 -114.48 -55.04 10.26
C PRO A 422 -114.13 -53.68 10.87
N LEU A 423 -112.76 -53.59 10.94
CA LEU A 423 -111.86 -52.79 10.09
C LEU A 423 -111.79 -51.35 10.63
N ARG A 424 -110.58 -51.07 10.94
CA ARG A 424 -109.67 -50.19 10.18
C ARG A 424 -108.99 -49.21 11.13
N ARG A 425 -107.64 -49.34 11.08
CA ARG A 425 -106.53 -48.72 10.34
C ARG A 425 -106.20 -47.34 10.94
N THR A 426 -104.99 -47.28 11.23
CA THR A 426 -103.95 -46.62 10.40
C THR A 426 -102.61 -46.69 11.14
N ASN A 427 -101.65 -47.40 10.41
CA ASN A 427 -100.54 -47.16 9.45
C ASN A 427 -99.46 -46.28 10.06
N SER A 428 -98.23 -46.88 10.03
CA SER A 428 -97.18 -46.85 9.00
C SER A 428 -96.01 -45.98 9.46
N MET A 429 -94.79 -46.60 9.41
CA MET A 429 -93.72 -46.62 8.41
C MET A 429 -92.45 -45.97 8.99
N GLU A 430 -91.33 -46.74 9.01
CA GLU A 430 -90.25 -46.73 7.99
C GLU A 430 -88.89 -46.66 8.70
N LEU A 431 -88.04 -47.68 8.48
CA LEU A 431 -86.69 -47.98 7.96
C LEU A 431 -86.03 -46.75 7.34
N LYS A 432 -84.72 -46.39 7.77
CA LYS A 432 -83.37 -45.81 7.59
C LYS A 432 -83.16 -45.31 6.17
N PRO A 433 -82.03 -44.40 5.90
CA PRO A 433 -80.58 -44.65 5.78
C PRO A 433 -79.77 -43.35 5.79
N PHE A 434 -78.41 -43.37 6.25
CA PHE A 434 -77.01 -43.16 5.83
C PHE A 434 -76.80 -41.73 5.34
N THR A 435 -75.68 -40.96 5.80
CA THR A 435 -74.40 -40.52 5.22
C THR A 435 -74.12 -39.08 5.65
N ALA A 436 -72.91 -38.89 6.24
CA ALA A 436 -71.55 -38.32 6.10
C ALA A 436 -71.57 -37.11 5.15
N ALA A 437 -71.21 -35.94 5.69
CA ALA A 437 -70.41 -35.01 4.84
C ALA A 437 -69.73 -33.97 5.74
N VAL A 438 -68.42 -34.12 5.93
CA VAL A 438 -67.25 -33.22 6.04
C VAL A 438 -67.17 -32.32 4.80
N PRO A 439 -66.82 -31.02 5.00
CA PRO A 439 -65.83 -30.55 4.00
C PRO A 439 -64.63 -29.86 4.67
N VAL A 440 -63.37 -30.29 4.25
CA VAL A 440 -62.01 -29.94 3.84
C VAL A 440 -61.99 -28.52 3.24
N GLN A 441 -61.57 -27.47 3.98
CA GLN A 441 -60.99 -26.18 3.55
C GLN A 441 -59.46 -26.22 3.67
N GLY A 442 -58.68 -26.50 2.57
CA GLY A 442 -57.31 -26.06 2.23
C GLY A 442 -57.27 -24.57 1.84
N PRO A 443 -56.07 -23.87 2.25
CA PRO A 443 -55.73 -22.45 2.09
C PRO A 443 -54.89 -22.19 0.83
N ASN A 444 -55.37 -21.32 -0.12
CA ASN A 444 -54.64 -20.54 -1.14
C ASN A 444 -53.84 -19.39 -0.51
N GLN A 445 -52.51 -19.55 -0.22
CA GLN A 445 -51.20 -18.87 -0.29
C GLN A 445 -51.11 -17.93 -1.50
N ARG A 446 -51.25 -16.62 -1.30
CA ARG A 446 -50.69 -15.36 -1.88
C ARG A 446 -49.24 -15.16 -1.44
N LYS A 447 -48.28 -15.42 -2.45
CA LYS A 447 -47.01 -14.66 -2.52
C LYS A 447 -46.58 -14.53 -3.98
N PHE A 448 -46.43 -13.20 -4.45
CA PHE A 448 -45.15 -12.79 -5.07
C PHE A 448 -45.21 -11.28 -5.38
N GLN A 449 -44.41 -10.47 -4.54
CA GLN A 449 -43.14 -9.70 -4.49
C GLN A 449 -42.79 -9.12 -5.85
N SER A 450 -42.91 -7.80 -5.99
CA SER A 450 -42.31 -6.49 -6.32
C SER A 450 -40.78 -6.58 -6.41
N ALA A 451 -40.19 -6.67 -7.60
CA ALA A 451 -38.92 -6.33 -8.30
C ALA A 451 -38.65 -4.81 -8.24
N ASN A 452 -37.65 -4.44 -7.39
CA ASN A 452 -36.34 -3.77 -7.30
C ASN A 452 -35.83 -3.29 -8.65
N TYR A 453 -35.69 -1.92 -8.82
CA TYR A 453 -34.56 -1.30 -9.58
C TYR A 453 -34.00 -0.13 -8.78
N GLY A 454 -32.84 -0.28 -8.06
CA GLY A 454 -31.96 0.84 -7.65
C GLY A 454 -30.54 0.63 -8.15
N ARG A 455 -30.11 1.41 -9.20
CA ARG A 455 -29.24 2.48 -9.72
C ARG A 455 -28.08 2.78 -8.76
N ARG A 456 -26.96 2.17 -9.05
CA ARG A 456 -25.48 2.25 -9.02
C ARG A 456 -24.99 3.69 -9.06
N GLU A 457 -24.52 4.31 -7.96
CA GLU A 457 -23.33 5.19 -7.89
C GLU A 457 -22.07 4.38 -7.51
#